data_AF-A0A6N3CD28-F1
#
_entry.id   AF-A0A6N3CD28-F1
#
_cell.length_a   1.000
_cell.length_b   1.000
_cell.length_c   1.000
_cell.angle_alpha   90.00
_cell.angle_beta   90.00
_cell.angle_gamma   90.00
#
_symmetry.space_group_name_H-M   'P 1'
#
loop_
_entity.id
_entity.type
_entity.pdbx_description
1 polymer ?
#
loop_
_entity_poly.entity_id
_entity_poly.type
_entity_poly.pdbx_seq_one_letter_code
_entity_poly.pdbx_strand_id
1 'polypeptide(L)'
;MKKRILLIVITLLVLGACSKKNSNQKVSGNWYTGSSSSTSASDKKEASDNSIYDIVLEKLRNDTSDTPATHYAYYDIDGNGQDELFSGRYWESTGTVESAALYYDNNGVADYLAQSYVASSGGYREAANIYTDGTIITAKWTSTGTEMEDTQYQLRADNSGIDTIKSATVPIGKDVELTDYFDVKNKETFNFSVLDWQPLVSEQANSDDLDVNQILSGNYESLAGTWENGRGQTFEFSDEGMLEGMNISSPRESSYGTVTLACGAANGAPGGFAIEVYPTGVKNPKEDHSDSSQPRLVAGQQFTDFPAEVYYYRK
;
A
#
# COMPACT_ATOMS: atom_id res chain seq x y z
N MET A 1 34.52 -3.95 22.13
CA MET A 1 33.66 -2.74 22.16
C MET A 1 32.23 -3.21 21.96
N LYS A 2 31.35 -2.99 22.93
CA LYS A 2 29.99 -3.55 22.97
C LYS A 2 29.14 -2.83 21.92
N LYS A 3 28.85 -3.47 20.78
CA LYS A 3 27.81 -3.00 19.85
C LYS A 3 26.47 -3.37 20.49
N ARG A 4 25.71 -2.35 20.91
CA ARG A 4 24.33 -2.50 21.40
C ARG A 4 23.44 -2.53 20.16
N ILE A 5 22.81 -3.67 19.88
CA ILE A 5 21.77 -3.76 18.86
C ILE A 5 20.49 -3.25 19.51
N LEU A 6 20.00 -2.13 18.99
CA LEU A 6 18.75 -1.52 19.40
C LEU A 6 17.63 -2.40 18.84
N LEU A 7 16.91 -3.11 19.72
CA LEU A 7 15.58 -3.62 19.39
C LEU A 7 14.72 -2.39 19.06
N ILE A 8 14.40 -2.19 17.78
CA ILE A 8 13.40 -1.21 17.36
C ILE A 8 12.04 -1.78 17.77
N VAL A 9 11.72 -1.59 19.04
CA VAL A 9 10.34 -1.63 19.51
C VAL A 9 9.75 -0.30 19.04
N ILE A 10 8.90 -0.32 18.02
CA ILE A 10 8.05 0.82 17.69
C ILE A 10 6.99 0.92 18.79
N THR A 11 7.41 1.46 19.92
CA THR A 11 6.51 1.96 20.97
C THR A 11 5.85 3.22 20.45
N LEU A 12 4.55 3.14 20.19
CA LEU A 12 3.65 4.29 20.25
C LEU A 12 3.85 5.00 21.60
N LEU A 13 4.53 6.15 21.56
CA LEU A 13 4.49 7.14 22.62
C LEU A 13 3.93 8.44 22.04
N VAL A 14 2.61 8.59 22.16
CA VAL A 14 1.97 9.90 22.14
C VAL A 14 2.27 10.55 23.48
N LEU A 15 2.97 11.69 23.47
CA LEU A 15 2.81 12.83 24.39
C LEU A 15 3.73 13.98 23.94
N GLY A 16 3.18 15.20 23.94
CA GLY A 16 3.73 16.36 23.24
C GLY A 16 4.79 17.17 23.98
N ALA A 17 5.48 18.03 23.23
CA ALA A 17 5.63 19.49 23.45
C ALA A 17 6.88 20.07 22.75
N CYS A 18 6.63 21.06 21.88
CA CYS A 18 7.43 22.25 21.55
C CYS A 18 8.97 22.16 21.39
N SER A 19 9.47 22.46 20.17
CA SER A 19 10.11 23.77 19.91
C SER A 19 10.51 23.97 18.46
N LYS A 20 10.13 25.13 17.91
CA LYS A 20 10.67 25.72 16.69
C LYS A 20 12.19 25.90 16.80
N LYS A 21 12.92 25.51 15.75
CA LYS A 21 14.10 26.28 15.31
C LYS A 21 14.35 26.09 13.82
N ASN A 22 14.10 27.18 13.09
CA ASN A 22 14.64 27.41 11.75
C ASN A 22 16.17 27.40 11.78
N SER A 23 16.78 26.75 10.80
CA SER A 23 17.92 27.35 10.10
C SER A 23 17.95 26.88 8.64
N ASN A 24 17.61 27.80 7.75
CA ASN A 24 18.04 27.76 6.35
C ASN A 24 19.56 27.79 6.29
N GLN A 25 20.16 26.89 5.50
CA GLN A 25 21.32 27.30 4.72
C GLN A 25 21.36 26.57 3.37
N LYS A 26 21.19 27.40 2.33
CA LYS A 26 21.27 27.13 0.90
C LYS A 26 22.74 27.01 0.50
N VAL A 27 23.10 25.96 -0.24
CA VAL A 27 24.29 25.94 -1.10
C VAL A 27 23.89 25.34 -2.47
N SER A 28 24.49 25.89 -3.52
CA SER A 28 23.97 26.04 -4.87
C SER A 28 24.76 25.32 -5.96
N GLY A 29 24.08 24.96 -7.06
CA GLY A 29 24.61 24.78 -8.42
C GLY A 29 24.96 23.33 -8.79
N ASN A 30 24.79 22.82 -10.02
CA ASN A 30 24.30 23.37 -11.28
C ASN A 30 23.96 22.19 -12.24
N TRP A 31 23.13 22.43 -13.25
CA TRP A 31 22.59 21.44 -14.20
C TRP A 31 23.52 21.17 -15.42
N TYR A 32 23.62 19.88 -15.80
CA TYR A 32 24.01 19.21 -17.08
C TYR A 32 25.20 19.67 -17.95
N THR A 33 26.07 18.71 -18.34
CA THR A 33 26.23 18.12 -19.71
C THR A 33 27.53 17.30 -19.82
N GLY A 34 27.52 16.21 -20.60
CA GLY A 34 28.76 15.60 -21.14
C GLY A 34 28.79 14.08 -21.23
N SER A 35 28.33 13.54 -22.35
CA SER A 35 28.39 12.13 -22.74
C SER A 35 29.84 11.63 -22.93
N SER A 36 30.15 10.42 -22.46
CA SER A 36 31.23 9.60 -23.03
C SER A 36 30.93 8.11 -22.82
N SER A 37 30.86 7.41 -23.94
CA SER A 37 30.63 5.98 -24.07
C SER A 37 31.82 5.17 -23.57
N SER A 38 31.57 4.25 -22.64
CA SER A 38 32.37 3.03 -22.50
C SER A 38 31.42 1.85 -22.30
N THR A 39 31.46 0.94 -23.27
CA THR A 39 30.80 -0.36 -23.23
C THR A 39 31.46 -1.22 -22.17
N SER A 40 30.81 -1.36 -21.03
CA SER A 40 31.05 -2.45 -20.09
C SER A 40 29.85 -3.38 -20.20
N ALA A 41 30.11 -4.62 -20.63
CA ALA A 41 29.14 -5.69 -20.60
C ALA A 41 28.65 -5.86 -19.16
N SER A 42 27.43 -5.42 -18.88
CA SER A 42 26.74 -5.81 -17.67
C SER A 42 26.20 -7.21 -17.91
N ASP A 43 26.69 -8.18 -17.14
CA ASP A 43 25.94 -9.40 -16.86
C ASP A 43 24.53 -8.98 -16.48
N LYS A 44 23.56 -9.23 -17.38
CA LYS A 44 22.15 -9.07 -17.04
C LYS A 44 21.86 -10.17 -16.01
N LYS A 45 21.71 -9.79 -14.73
CA LYS A 45 20.92 -10.58 -13.77
C LYS A 45 19.59 -10.82 -14.49
N GLU A 46 19.28 -12.08 -14.82
CA GLU A 46 17.93 -12.41 -15.27
C GLU A 46 16.99 -11.86 -14.20
N ALA A 47 16.01 -11.04 -14.62
CA ALA A 47 15.04 -10.51 -13.69
C ALA A 47 14.28 -11.70 -13.08
N SER A 48 14.18 -11.73 -11.76
CA SER A 48 13.32 -12.66 -11.03
C SER A 48 11.91 -12.61 -11.61
N ASP A 49 11.30 -13.77 -11.82
CA ASP A 49 9.89 -13.84 -12.25
C ASP A 49 9.01 -13.77 -11.00
N ASN A 50 8.65 -12.54 -10.62
CA ASN A 50 7.87 -12.28 -9.42
C ASN A 50 6.36 -12.49 -9.61
N SER A 51 5.91 -13.06 -10.74
CA SER A 51 4.47 -13.27 -11.05
C SER A 51 3.78 -14.18 -10.04
N ILE A 52 4.52 -15.03 -9.32
CA ILE A 52 3.98 -15.87 -8.25
C ILE A 52 3.30 -15.05 -7.14
N TYR A 53 3.69 -13.78 -6.99
CA TYR A 53 3.17 -12.88 -5.97
C TYR A 53 1.96 -12.07 -6.43
N ASP A 54 1.54 -12.14 -7.69
CA ASP A 54 0.42 -11.35 -8.22
C ASP A 54 -0.87 -11.61 -7.42
N ILE A 55 -1.14 -12.86 -7.06
CA ILE A 55 -2.28 -13.24 -6.22
C ILE A 55 -2.21 -12.66 -4.80
N VAL A 56 -1.00 -12.45 -4.27
CA VAL A 56 -0.80 -11.82 -2.96
C VAL A 56 -1.05 -10.32 -3.09
N LEU A 57 -0.50 -9.68 -4.12
CA LEU A 57 -0.72 -8.27 -4.40
C LEU A 57 -2.21 -7.97 -4.60
N GLU A 58 -2.94 -8.79 -5.37
CA GLU A 58 -4.39 -8.64 -5.56
C GLU A 58 -5.14 -8.68 -4.22
N LYS A 59 -4.80 -9.64 -3.33
CA LYS A 59 -5.40 -9.72 -2.00
C LYS A 59 -5.08 -8.50 -1.15
N LEU A 60 -3.83 -8.04 -1.17
CA LEU A 60 -3.41 -6.87 -0.40
C LEU A 60 -4.08 -5.58 -0.89
N ARG A 61 -4.24 -5.41 -2.22
CA ARG A 61 -4.97 -4.27 -2.81
C ARG A 61 -6.44 -4.24 -2.41
N ASN A 62 -7.04 -5.41 -2.14
CA ASN A 62 -8.45 -5.56 -1.76
C ASN A 62 -8.66 -5.76 -0.25
N ASP A 63 -7.61 -5.62 0.57
CA ASP A 63 -7.71 -5.80 2.02
C ASP A 63 -8.41 -4.60 2.68
N THR A 64 -9.57 -4.86 3.30
CA THR A 64 -10.37 -3.86 4.03
C THR A 64 -10.22 -3.97 5.54
N SER A 65 -9.17 -4.66 6.03
CA SER A 65 -8.90 -4.78 7.46
C SER A 65 -8.54 -3.42 8.08
N ASP A 66 -8.61 -3.31 9.41
CA ASP A 66 -8.27 -2.08 10.16
C ASP A 66 -6.84 -1.60 9.88
N THR A 67 -5.98 -2.52 9.48
CA THR A 67 -4.59 -2.26 9.16
C THR A 67 -4.29 -2.95 7.83
N PRO A 68 -4.56 -2.33 6.67
CA PRO A 68 -4.20 -2.86 5.36
C PRO A 68 -2.77 -2.44 4.96
N ALA A 69 -2.11 -3.24 4.12
CA ALA A 69 -0.84 -2.84 3.52
C ALA A 69 -1.11 -1.77 2.45
N THR A 70 -0.21 -0.79 2.33
CA THR A 70 -0.33 0.27 1.31
C THR A 70 0.84 0.28 0.33
N HIS A 71 1.91 -0.45 0.60
CA HIS A 71 3.10 -0.54 -0.23
C HIS A 71 3.61 -1.99 -0.30
N TYR A 72 4.44 -2.26 -1.30
CA TYR A 72 5.14 -3.52 -1.47
C TYR A 72 6.55 -3.30 -2.01
N ALA A 73 7.44 -4.28 -1.84
CA ALA A 73 8.77 -4.28 -2.43
C ALA A 73 9.22 -5.72 -2.69
N TYR A 74 9.99 -5.91 -3.76
CA TYR A 74 10.66 -7.18 -4.04
C TYR A 74 12.12 -7.08 -3.64
N TYR A 75 12.64 -8.12 -2.98
CA TYR A 75 14.04 -8.20 -2.64
C TYR A 75 14.48 -9.64 -2.40
N ASP A 76 15.54 -10.06 -3.08
CA ASP A 76 16.29 -11.32 -2.90
C ASP A 76 17.09 -11.29 -1.58
N ILE A 77 16.46 -11.71 -0.48
CA ILE A 77 17.02 -11.62 0.88
C ILE A 77 18.14 -12.65 1.07
N ASP A 78 17.98 -13.85 0.52
CA ASP A 78 18.91 -14.97 0.72
C ASP A 78 19.98 -15.11 -0.39
N GLY A 79 19.89 -14.31 -1.46
CA GLY A 79 20.85 -14.26 -2.55
C GLY A 79 20.72 -15.44 -3.52
N ASN A 80 19.60 -16.15 -3.52
CA ASN A 80 19.36 -17.31 -4.39
C ASN A 80 18.93 -16.92 -5.83
N GLY A 81 18.61 -15.64 -6.05
CA GLY A 81 18.22 -15.09 -7.35
C GLY A 81 16.70 -14.95 -7.57
N GLN A 82 15.89 -15.44 -6.64
CA GLN A 82 14.45 -15.20 -6.54
C GLN A 82 14.21 -14.11 -5.49
N ASP A 83 13.40 -13.10 -5.80
CA ASP A 83 13.04 -12.11 -4.80
C ASP A 83 11.96 -12.66 -3.86
N GLU A 84 12.00 -12.27 -2.58
CA GLU A 84 10.86 -12.30 -1.69
C GLU A 84 9.98 -11.05 -1.84
N LEU A 85 8.70 -11.19 -1.49
CA LEU A 85 7.77 -10.05 -1.42
C LEU A 85 7.65 -9.54 0.01
N PHE A 86 7.94 -8.26 0.20
CA PHE A 86 7.59 -7.50 1.39
C PHE A 86 6.33 -6.68 1.13
N SER A 87 5.41 -6.65 2.10
CA SER A 87 4.35 -5.65 2.17
C SER A 87 4.64 -4.65 3.28
N GLY A 88 4.12 -3.43 3.15
CA GLY A 88 4.42 -2.32 4.05
C GLY A 88 3.26 -1.36 4.25
N ARG A 89 3.32 -0.62 5.35
CA ARG A 89 2.36 0.41 5.76
C ARG A 89 3.04 1.77 5.69
N TYR A 90 2.49 2.65 4.88
CA TYR A 90 2.91 4.04 4.83
C TYR A 90 2.31 4.83 5.99
N TRP A 91 3.17 5.54 6.71
CA TRP A 91 2.78 6.44 7.79
C TRP A 91 3.01 7.88 7.36
N GLU A 92 1.92 8.62 7.15
CA GLU A 92 2.00 10.05 6.78
C GLU A 92 2.74 10.89 7.84
N SER A 93 2.62 10.53 9.11
CA SER A 93 3.22 11.26 10.23
C SER A 93 4.75 11.26 10.19
N THR A 94 5.36 10.22 9.62
CA THR A 94 6.82 10.07 9.51
C THR A 94 7.30 10.13 8.06
N GLY A 95 6.41 9.97 7.08
CA GLY A 95 6.76 9.85 5.66
C GLY A 95 7.53 8.57 5.35
N THR A 96 7.31 7.50 6.12
CA THR A 96 8.06 6.23 5.99
C THR A 96 7.15 5.04 5.81
N VAL A 97 7.63 4.01 5.11
CA VAL A 97 6.97 2.70 5.03
C VAL A 97 7.55 1.79 6.10
N GLU A 98 6.68 1.21 6.93
CA GLU A 98 7.02 0.17 7.90
C GLU A 98 6.65 -1.21 7.37
N SER A 99 7.52 -2.21 7.56
CA SER A 99 7.26 -3.58 7.12
C SER A 99 6.02 -4.16 7.80
N ALA A 100 5.12 -4.73 7.00
CA ALA A 100 3.87 -5.33 7.44
C ALA A 100 3.93 -6.86 7.36
N ALA A 101 4.31 -7.44 6.23
CA ALA A 101 4.45 -8.88 6.08
C ALA A 101 5.56 -9.28 5.09
N LEU A 102 5.99 -10.53 5.18
CA LEU A 102 6.96 -11.18 4.31
C LEU A 102 6.34 -12.44 3.69
N TYR A 103 6.49 -12.57 2.39
CA TYR A 103 6.07 -13.72 1.59
C TYR A 103 7.25 -14.27 0.79
N TYR A 104 7.28 -15.57 0.59
CA TYR A 104 8.39 -16.31 -0.02
C TYR A 104 7.88 -17.28 -1.10
N ASP A 105 8.77 -17.75 -1.97
CA ASP A 105 8.45 -18.79 -2.94
C ASP A 105 8.47 -20.18 -2.27
N ASN A 106 7.37 -20.92 -2.43
CA ASN A 106 7.22 -22.30 -2.02
C ASN A 106 6.81 -23.17 -3.22
N ASN A 107 7.80 -23.58 -4.01
CA ASN A 107 7.66 -24.38 -5.23
C ASN A 107 6.79 -23.70 -6.31
N GLY A 108 7.09 -22.45 -6.63
CA GLY A 108 6.38 -21.63 -7.62
C GLY A 108 5.06 -21.07 -7.11
N VAL A 109 4.84 -21.06 -5.79
CA VAL A 109 3.61 -20.58 -5.15
C VAL A 109 4.01 -19.66 -4.01
N ALA A 110 3.53 -18.42 -4.06
CA ALA A 110 3.74 -17.47 -2.97
C ALA A 110 3.08 -17.96 -1.68
N ASP A 111 3.84 -17.94 -0.59
CA ASP A 111 3.39 -18.35 0.73
C ASP A 111 3.79 -17.32 1.79
N TYR A 112 3.04 -17.28 2.89
CA TYR A 112 3.21 -16.33 3.98
C TYR A 112 4.24 -16.84 5.00
N LEU A 113 5.15 -15.97 5.45
CA LEU A 113 6.16 -16.33 6.45
C LEU A 113 6.02 -15.56 7.77
N ALA A 114 5.92 -14.24 7.70
CA ALA A 114 6.01 -13.39 8.89
C ALA A 114 5.23 -12.09 8.75
N GLN A 115 4.84 -11.49 9.88
CA GLN A 115 4.23 -10.17 9.93
C GLN A 115 4.64 -9.35 11.15
N SER A 116 4.42 -8.04 11.06
CA SER A 116 4.35 -7.11 12.18
C SER A 116 2.89 -6.73 12.41
N TYR A 117 2.33 -7.16 13.54
CA TYR A 117 0.91 -7.02 13.82
C TYR A 117 0.61 -6.73 15.29
N VAL A 118 -0.40 -5.88 15.51
CA VAL A 118 -0.94 -5.57 16.83
C VAL A 118 -2.46 -5.62 16.73
N ALA A 119 -3.09 -6.54 17.45
CA ALA A 119 -4.53 -6.65 17.45
C ALA A 119 -5.19 -5.44 18.13
N SER A 120 -6.28 -4.94 17.54
CA SER A 120 -7.10 -3.84 18.08
C SER A 120 -7.74 -4.17 19.42
N SER A 121 -7.93 -5.46 19.70
CA SER A 121 -8.46 -5.99 20.97
C SER A 121 -7.78 -7.31 21.35
N GLY A 122 -7.85 -7.67 22.64
CA GLY A 122 -7.23 -8.91 23.15
C GLY A 122 -5.70 -8.85 23.34
N GLY A 123 -5.03 -7.83 22.76
CA GLY A 123 -3.63 -7.53 23.03
C GLY A 123 -2.62 -8.48 22.38
N TYR A 124 -3.06 -9.30 21.42
CA TYR A 124 -2.20 -10.18 20.62
C TYR A 124 -1.24 -9.38 19.72
N ARG A 125 -0.02 -9.88 19.57
CA ARG A 125 1.07 -9.23 18.85
C ARG A 125 1.94 -10.24 18.11
N GLU A 126 2.43 -9.82 16.96
CA GLU A 126 3.42 -10.54 16.15
C GLU A 126 4.54 -9.58 15.70
N ALA A 127 5.75 -10.11 15.59
CA ALA A 127 6.88 -9.43 14.97
C ALA A 127 7.85 -10.45 14.37
N ALA A 128 8.82 -9.96 13.59
CA ALA A 128 9.91 -10.79 13.10
C ALA A 128 11.25 -10.07 13.09
N ASN A 129 12.32 -10.83 13.30
CA ASN A 129 13.70 -10.44 13.00
C ASN A 129 14.12 -11.14 11.73
N ILE A 130 14.58 -10.38 10.73
CA ILE A 130 14.96 -10.88 9.41
C ILE A 130 16.45 -10.65 9.23
N TYR A 131 17.15 -11.63 8.69
CA TYR A 131 18.59 -11.59 8.43
C TYR A 131 18.86 -11.70 6.93
N THR A 132 19.98 -11.14 6.50
CA THR A 132 20.44 -11.06 5.09
C THR A 132 20.86 -12.41 4.47
N ASP A 133 20.64 -13.52 5.17
CA ASP A 133 20.93 -14.88 4.70
C ASP A 133 19.68 -15.77 4.64
N GLY A 134 18.49 -15.15 4.63
CA GLY A 134 17.22 -15.87 4.63
C GLY A 134 16.85 -16.53 5.96
N THR A 135 17.56 -16.23 7.06
CA THR A 135 17.09 -16.59 8.41
C THR A 135 15.99 -15.61 8.88
N ILE A 136 14.88 -16.15 9.39
CA ILE A 136 13.77 -15.39 9.96
C ILE A 136 13.48 -15.92 11.37
N ILE A 137 13.31 -15.03 12.36
CA ILE A 137 12.75 -15.39 13.68
C ILE A 137 11.42 -14.67 13.84
N THR A 138 10.32 -15.42 13.87
CA THR A 138 8.98 -14.88 14.21
C THR A 138 8.77 -14.93 15.71
N ALA A 139 8.10 -13.94 16.28
CA ALA A 139 7.73 -13.87 17.69
C ALA A 139 6.24 -13.59 17.83
N LYS A 140 5.56 -14.32 18.73
CA LYS A 140 4.13 -14.15 19.04
C LYS A 140 3.93 -13.98 20.53
N TRP A 141 3.17 -12.96 20.94
CA TRP A 141 2.91 -12.73 22.37
C TRP A 141 1.63 -11.96 22.61
N THR A 142 1.28 -11.81 23.89
CA THR A 142 0.18 -10.94 24.33
C THR A 142 0.74 -9.76 25.12
N SER A 143 0.05 -8.62 25.09
CA SER A 143 0.50 -7.37 25.71
C SER A 143 0.74 -7.48 27.23
N THR A 144 0.06 -8.41 27.90
CA THR A 144 0.22 -8.68 29.34
C THR A 144 1.07 -9.93 29.62
N GLY A 145 1.51 -10.62 28.58
CA GLY A 145 2.39 -11.78 28.69
C GLY A 145 3.79 -11.38 29.13
N THR A 146 4.51 -12.31 29.74
CA THR A 146 5.92 -12.15 30.13
C THR A 146 6.87 -12.91 29.22
N GLU A 147 6.34 -13.61 28.21
CA GLU A 147 7.07 -14.51 27.33
C GLU A 147 6.53 -14.39 25.89
N MET A 148 7.37 -14.71 24.92
CA MET A 148 7.08 -14.77 23.49
C MET A 148 7.27 -16.21 23.00
N GLU A 149 6.40 -16.64 22.10
CA GLU A 149 6.56 -17.89 21.34
C GLU A 149 7.33 -17.58 20.06
N ASP A 150 8.63 -17.89 20.07
CA ASP A 150 9.53 -17.57 18.98
C ASP A 150 9.85 -18.82 18.15
N THR A 151 9.96 -18.66 16.83
CA THR A 151 10.39 -19.74 15.92
C THR A 151 11.35 -19.21 14.88
N GLN A 152 12.49 -19.90 14.73
CA GLN A 152 13.49 -19.66 13.70
C GLN A 152 13.22 -20.52 12.47
N TYR A 153 13.18 -19.87 11.32
CA TYR A 153 13.07 -20.45 9.99
C TYR A 153 14.30 -20.11 9.14
N GLN A 154 14.54 -20.92 8.12
CA GLN A 154 15.52 -20.66 7.06
C GLN A 154 14.84 -20.84 5.70
N LEU A 155 14.96 -19.85 4.82
CA LEU A 155 14.59 -20.00 3.40
C LEU A 155 15.49 -21.04 2.74
N ARG A 156 14.90 -21.94 1.95
CA ARG A 156 15.65 -22.89 1.13
C ARG A 156 16.02 -22.23 -0.19
N ALA A 157 17.32 -22.23 -0.50
CA ALA A 157 17.87 -21.62 -1.71
C ALA A 157 17.38 -22.24 -3.04
N ASP A 158 16.63 -23.35 -3.00
CA ASP A 158 16.01 -23.96 -4.17
C ASP A 158 14.53 -23.56 -4.35
N ASN A 159 14.06 -22.56 -3.58
CA ASN A 159 12.68 -22.09 -3.55
C ASN A 159 11.66 -23.18 -3.20
N SER A 160 12.08 -24.32 -2.63
CA SER A 160 11.16 -25.36 -2.17
C SER A 160 10.51 -25.05 -0.82
N GLY A 161 10.70 -23.82 -0.34
CA GLY A 161 10.06 -23.21 0.79
C GLY A 161 10.99 -22.96 1.98
N ILE A 162 10.54 -23.32 3.19
CA ILE A 162 11.29 -23.06 4.44
C ILE A 162 11.63 -24.32 5.24
N ASP A 163 12.71 -24.25 6.00
CA ASP A 163 13.02 -25.15 7.10
C ASP A 163 12.69 -24.51 8.45
N THR A 164 11.94 -25.23 9.29
CA THR A 164 11.77 -24.88 10.70
C THR A 164 12.97 -25.38 11.49
N ILE A 165 13.81 -24.47 11.98
CA ILE A 165 15.05 -24.80 12.67
C ILE A 165 14.79 -25.08 14.15
N LYS A 166 14.08 -24.18 14.83
CA LYS A 166 13.88 -24.25 16.28
C LYS A 166 12.73 -23.35 16.73
N SER A 167 11.98 -23.80 17.73
CA SER A 167 11.07 -22.94 18.51
C SER A 167 11.55 -22.80 19.95
N ALA A 168 11.29 -21.66 20.56
CA ALA A 168 11.64 -21.38 21.95
C ALA A 168 10.63 -20.43 22.60
N THR A 169 10.44 -20.57 23.90
CA THR A 169 9.75 -19.57 24.72
C THR A 169 10.79 -18.58 25.24
N VAL A 170 10.68 -17.33 24.82
CA VAL A 170 11.66 -16.27 25.10
C VAL A 170 11.06 -15.26 26.07
N PRO A 171 11.65 -14.99 27.25
CA PRO A 171 11.13 -13.99 28.17
C PRO A 171 11.14 -12.58 27.58
N ILE A 172 10.16 -11.77 27.94
CA ILE A 172 10.09 -10.35 27.58
C ILE A 172 10.89 -9.56 28.62
N GLY A 173 12.03 -9.01 28.22
CA GLY A 173 12.88 -8.25 29.13
C GLY A 173 14.02 -7.52 28.43
N LYS A 174 14.58 -6.49 29.09
CA LYS A 174 15.65 -5.66 28.54
C LYS A 174 17.01 -6.36 28.44
N ASP A 175 17.21 -7.45 29.17
CA ASP A 175 18.46 -8.19 29.25
C ASP A 175 18.37 -9.56 28.53
N VAL A 176 17.37 -9.73 27.67
CA VAL A 176 17.16 -10.97 26.90
C VAL A 176 17.76 -10.79 25.51
N GLU A 177 18.73 -11.64 25.17
CA GLU A 177 19.41 -11.63 23.88
C GLU A 177 18.94 -12.84 23.05
N LEU A 178 18.49 -12.62 21.81
CA LEU A 178 18.04 -13.70 20.92
C LEU A 178 19.12 -14.75 20.68
N THR A 179 20.40 -14.38 20.76
CA THR A 179 21.54 -15.29 20.58
C THR A 179 21.66 -16.37 21.65
N ASP A 180 21.00 -16.20 22.80
CA ASP A 180 20.96 -17.23 23.84
C ASP A 180 19.98 -18.37 23.47
N TYR A 181 19.05 -18.10 22.55
CA TYR A 181 18.00 -19.00 22.13
C TYR A 181 18.17 -19.50 20.68
N PHE A 182 18.76 -18.67 19.80
CA PHE A 182 18.84 -18.91 18.37
C PHE A 182 20.27 -18.69 17.84
N ASP A 183 20.64 -19.40 16.78
CA ASP A 183 21.98 -19.32 16.19
C ASP A 183 22.09 -18.12 15.22
N VAL A 184 22.11 -16.91 15.78
CA VAL A 184 22.08 -15.65 15.02
C VAL A 184 23.22 -14.70 15.35
N LYS A 185 24.19 -15.12 16.16
CA LYS A 185 25.25 -14.25 16.71
C LYS A 185 26.12 -13.57 15.65
N ASN A 186 26.35 -14.25 14.53
CA ASN A 186 27.19 -13.74 13.43
C ASN A 186 26.37 -13.37 12.19
N LYS A 187 25.04 -13.33 12.31
CA LYS A 187 24.15 -12.98 11.20
C LYS A 187 23.93 -11.47 11.14
N GLU A 188 23.85 -10.93 9.93
CA GLU A 188 23.57 -9.52 9.71
C GLU A 188 22.06 -9.30 9.56
N THR A 189 21.51 -8.40 10.37
CA THR A 189 20.10 -8.02 10.32
C THR A 189 19.79 -7.31 9.02
N PHE A 190 18.67 -7.65 8.41
CA PHE A 190 18.19 -7.01 7.20
C PHE A 190 17.89 -5.53 7.41
N ASN A 191 18.33 -4.69 6.47
CA ASN A 191 18.09 -3.25 6.50
C ASN A 191 16.95 -2.88 5.55
N PHE A 192 15.75 -2.65 6.07
CA PHE A 192 14.57 -2.30 5.28
C PHE A 192 14.70 -1.01 4.44
N SER A 193 15.67 -0.13 4.73
CA SER A 193 15.89 1.07 3.91
C SER A 193 16.44 0.78 2.52
N VAL A 194 16.86 -0.46 2.23
CA VAL A 194 17.29 -0.88 0.88
C VAL A 194 16.11 -1.22 -0.04
N LEU A 195 14.91 -1.38 0.52
CA LEU A 195 13.71 -1.74 -0.24
C LEU A 195 13.24 -0.57 -1.10
N ASP A 196 13.04 -0.84 -2.39
CA ASP A 196 12.42 0.09 -3.33
C ASP A 196 10.90 -0.03 -3.27
N TRP A 197 10.31 0.63 -2.26
CA TRP A 197 8.88 0.55 -1.98
C TRP A 197 8.05 1.12 -3.12
N GLN A 198 7.15 0.30 -3.63
CA GLN A 198 6.13 0.66 -4.60
C GLN A 198 4.78 0.77 -3.92
N PRO A 199 3.94 1.76 -4.27
CA PRO A 199 2.58 1.84 -3.76
C PRO A 199 1.75 0.63 -4.21
N LEU A 200 0.97 0.06 -3.30
CA LEU A 200 -0.14 -0.86 -3.61
C LEU A 200 -1.31 -0.01 -4.11
N VAL A 201 -1.18 0.47 -5.34
CA VAL A 201 -2.30 1.09 -6.04
C VAL A 201 -3.27 -0.02 -6.43
N SER A 202 -4.57 0.09 -6.18
CA SER A 202 -5.53 -0.85 -6.78
C SER A 202 -5.20 -0.99 -8.28
N GLU A 203 -5.38 -2.16 -8.91
CA GLU A 203 -5.17 -2.28 -10.37
C GLU A 203 -6.13 -1.38 -11.17
N GLN A 204 -7.05 -0.68 -10.48
CA GLN A 204 -7.81 0.43 -11.01
C GLN A 204 -6.98 1.72 -11.24
N ALA A 205 -5.77 1.85 -10.73
CA ALA A 205 -4.96 3.08 -10.89
C ALA A 205 -4.07 3.11 -12.15
N ASN A 206 -4.04 2.05 -12.95
CA ASN A 206 -3.53 2.07 -14.34
C ASN A 206 -4.60 1.68 -15.37
N SER A 207 -5.86 1.70 -14.95
CA SER A 207 -6.99 1.64 -15.85
C SER A 207 -7.38 3.07 -16.21
N ASP A 208 -7.83 3.33 -17.44
CA ASP A 208 -8.58 4.55 -17.77
C ASP A 208 -9.92 4.64 -16.96
N ASP A 209 -10.20 3.63 -16.13
CA ASP A 209 -11.39 3.50 -15.29
C ASP A 209 -11.29 4.21 -13.93
N LEU A 210 -12.41 4.23 -13.22
CA LEU A 210 -12.58 4.88 -11.92
C LEU A 210 -12.23 3.94 -10.76
N ASP A 211 -11.54 4.45 -9.73
CA ASP A 211 -11.29 3.72 -8.48
C ASP A 211 -12.40 4.00 -7.46
N VAL A 212 -13.31 3.04 -7.31
CA VAL A 212 -14.47 3.14 -6.41
C VAL A 212 -14.04 3.28 -4.94
N ASN A 213 -13.03 2.51 -4.52
CA ASN A 213 -12.57 2.52 -3.13
C ASN A 213 -11.92 3.85 -2.78
N GLN A 214 -11.14 4.39 -3.71
CA GLN A 214 -10.58 5.73 -3.60
C GLN A 214 -11.70 6.76 -3.41
N ILE A 215 -12.70 6.78 -4.30
CA ILE A 215 -13.84 7.72 -4.24
C ILE A 215 -14.60 7.60 -2.90
N LEU A 216 -14.85 6.37 -2.43
CA LEU A 216 -15.55 6.13 -1.16
C LEU A 216 -14.76 6.61 0.06
N SER A 217 -13.43 6.58 0.00
CA SER A 217 -12.55 7.12 1.03
C SER A 217 -12.44 8.66 1.02
N GLY A 218 -13.04 9.31 0.02
CA GLY A 218 -12.97 10.77 -0.15
C GLY A 218 -11.73 11.25 -0.91
N ASN A 219 -10.94 10.33 -1.48
CA ASN A 219 -9.94 10.66 -2.47
C ASN A 219 -10.60 10.60 -3.86
N TYR A 220 -10.50 11.68 -4.65
CA TYR A 220 -11.19 11.79 -5.95
C TYR A 220 -10.20 11.85 -7.13
N GLU A 221 -8.93 11.48 -6.96
CA GLU A 221 -7.92 11.57 -8.02
C GLU A 221 -8.31 10.80 -9.29
N SER A 222 -8.99 9.66 -9.17
CA SER A 222 -9.46 8.88 -10.33
C SER A 222 -10.55 9.58 -11.14
N LEU A 223 -11.22 10.60 -10.58
CA LEU A 223 -12.17 11.46 -11.31
C LEU A 223 -11.49 12.61 -12.04
N ALA A 224 -10.22 12.89 -11.76
CA ALA A 224 -9.50 14.05 -12.27
C ALA A 224 -9.51 14.12 -13.80
N GLY A 225 -9.64 15.34 -14.31
CA GLY A 225 -9.69 15.62 -15.74
C GLY A 225 -11.01 16.21 -16.22
N THR A 226 -11.12 16.36 -17.54
CA THR A 226 -12.30 16.92 -18.18
C THR A 226 -13.22 15.81 -18.67
N TRP A 227 -14.51 15.96 -18.35
CA TRP A 227 -15.57 15.08 -18.80
C TRP A 227 -16.53 15.86 -19.69
N GLU A 228 -16.98 15.28 -20.79
CA GLU A 228 -17.88 15.92 -21.76
C GLU A 228 -19.04 14.98 -22.09
N ASN A 229 -20.27 15.51 -22.15
CA ASN A 229 -21.43 14.73 -22.58
C ASN A 229 -21.78 14.97 -24.06
N GLY A 230 -22.73 14.20 -24.59
CA GLY A 230 -23.19 14.31 -25.98
C GLY A 230 -23.87 15.65 -26.34
N ARG A 231 -24.07 16.54 -25.36
CA ARG A 231 -24.60 17.90 -25.53
C ARG A 231 -23.50 18.97 -25.50
N GLY A 232 -22.23 18.57 -25.36
CA GLY A 232 -21.08 19.49 -25.26
C GLY A 232 -20.99 20.21 -23.91
N GLN A 233 -21.69 19.72 -22.88
CA GLN A 233 -21.53 20.21 -21.51
C GLN A 233 -20.32 19.52 -20.89
N THR A 234 -19.56 20.24 -20.08
CA THR A 234 -18.34 19.72 -19.47
C THR A 234 -18.38 19.76 -17.95
N PHE A 235 -17.61 18.87 -17.34
CA PHE A 235 -17.18 18.94 -15.95
C PHE A 235 -15.66 18.87 -15.88
N GLU A 236 -15.05 19.69 -15.04
CA GLU A 236 -13.61 19.63 -14.75
C GLU A 236 -13.38 19.30 -13.28
N PHE A 237 -12.79 18.13 -13.03
CA PHE A 237 -12.34 17.72 -11.71
C PHE A 237 -10.86 18.06 -11.56
N SER A 238 -10.52 18.85 -10.53
CA SER A 238 -9.12 19.13 -10.20
C SER A 238 -8.44 17.91 -9.60
N ASP A 239 -7.10 17.94 -9.60
CA ASP A 239 -6.24 16.97 -8.92
C ASP A 239 -6.43 16.97 -7.40
N GLU A 240 -7.00 18.02 -6.80
CA GLU A 240 -7.44 18.02 -5.40
C GLU A 240 -8.90 17.60 -5.19
N GLY A 241 -9.58 17.08 -6.21
CA GLY A 241 -10.92 16.53 -6.10
C GLY A 241 -12.05 17.57 -6.01
N MET A 242 -11.82 18.77 -6.52
CA MET A 242 -12.82 19.84 -6.61
C MET A 242 -13.47 19.84 -7.98
N LEU A 243 -14.80 20.02 -8.04
CA LEU A 243 -15.53 20.15 -9.29
C LEU A 243 -15.82 21.63 -9.59
N GLU A 244 -15.07 22.26 -10.50
CA GLU A 244 -15.32 23.66 -10.90
C GLU A 244 -15.47 24.65 -9.71
N GLY A 245 -14.73 24.43 -8.62
CA GLY A 245 -14.82 25.22 -7.39
C GLY A 245 -15.99 24.85 -6.45
N MET A 246 -16.63 23.72 -6.68
CA MET A 246 -17.62 23.07 -5.78
C MET A 246 -16.96 21.98 -4.94
N ASN A 247 -17.48 21.80 -3.72
CA ASN A 247 -17.05 20.71 -2.85
C ASN A 247 -17.79 19.42 -3.23
N ILE A 248 -17.04 18.32 -3.32
CA ILE A 248 -17.56 16.96 -3.44
C ILE A 248 -17.60 16.33 -2.05
N SER A 249 -18.70 15.65 -1.71
CA SER A 249 -18.90 15.07 -0.39
C SER A 249 -19.87 13.89 -0.41
N SER A 250 -19.96 13.21 0.73
CA SER A 250 -20.93 12.14 1.00
C SER A 250 -20.94 11.02 -0.07
N PRO A 251 -19.76 10.45 -0.42
CA PRO A 251 -19.72 9.35 -1.36
C PRO A 251 -20.50 8.16 -0.80
N ARG A 252 -21.38 7.57 -1.62
CA ARG A 252 -22.22 6.45 -1.21
C ARG A 252 -22.35 5.43 -2.32
N GLU A 253 -21.92 4.22 -2.04
CA GLU A 253 -22.06 3.09 -2.95
C GLU A 253 -23.51 2.58 -2.98
N SER A 254 -23.96 2.16 -4.15
CA SER A 254 -25.21 1.42 -4.34
C SER A 254 -24.95 -0.08 -4.42
N SER A 255 -26.01 -0.89 -4.24
CA SER A 255 -25.92 -2.35 -4.43
C SER A 255 -25.62 -2.79 -5.87
N TYR A 256 -25.59 -1.85 -6.82
CA TYR A 256 -25.34 -2.10 -8.25
C TYR A 256 -23.92 -1.69 -8.67
N GLY A 257 -23.07 -1.26 -7.73
CA GLY A 257 -21.69 -0.84 -8.00
C GLY A 257 -21.56 0.60 -8.52
N THR A 258 -22.61 1.41 -8.46
CA THR A 258 -22.54 2.86 -8.72
C THR A 258 -22.18 3.61 -7.44
N VAL A 259 -21.55 4.78 -7.57
CA VAL A 259 -21.29 5.68 -6.44
C VAL A 259 -22.03 7.00 -6.64
N THR A 260 -22.77 7.46 -5.65
CA THR A 260 -23.37 8.81 -5.66
C THR A 260 -22.52 9.78 -4.87
N LEU A 261 -22.29 10.96 -5.42
CA LEU A 261 -21.56 12.08 -4.82
C LEU A 261 -22.50 13.27 -4.66
N ALA A 262 -22.38 14.00 -3.56
CA ALA A 262 -23.05 15.29 -3.38
C ALA A 262 -22.10 16.44 -3.72
N CYS A 263 -22.54 17.31 -4.63
CA CYS A 263 -21.80 18.49 -5.08
C CYS A 263 -22.50 19.76 -4.57
N GLY A 264 -21.81 20.54 -3.75
CA GLY A 264 -22.34 21.76 -3.14
C GLY A 264 -21.40 22.96 -3.30
N ALA A 265 -21.94 24.17 -3.13
CA ALA A 265 -21.13 25.38 -3.20
C ALA A 265 -20.07 25.40 -2.09
N ALA A 266 -18.81 25.70 -2.44
CA ALA A 266 -17.70 25.68 -1.48
C ALA A 266 -17.86 26.68 -0.31
N ASN A 267 -18.65 27.73 -0.51
CA ASN A 267 -18.98 28.73 0.51
C ASN A 267 -20.20 28.35 1.38
N GLY A 268 -20.76 27.14 1.22
CA GLY A 268 -21.91 26.66 1.98
C GLY A 268 -23.25 27.29 1.58
N ALA A 269 -23.33 27.96 0.42
CA ALA A 269 -24.58 28.51 -0.08
C ALA A 269 -25.61 27.39 -0.38
N PRO A 270 -26.92 27.62 -0.10
CA PRO A 270 -27.96 26.64 -0.42
C PRO A 270 -28.01 26.35 -1.92
N GLY A 271 -28.03 25.07 -2.26
CA GLY A 271 -28.01 24.58 -3.64
C GLY A 271 -26.99 23.47 -3.83
N GLY A 272 -27.03 22.83 -4.99
CA GLY A 272 -26.16 21.71 -5.32
C GLY A 272 -26.85 20.72 -6.23
N PHE A 273 -26.13 19.68 -6.62
CA PHE A 273 -26.63 18.54 -7.38
C PHE A 273 -25.87 17.29 -6.95
N ALA A 274 -26.31 16.13 -7.40
CA ALA A 274 -25.59 14.88 -7.20
C ALA A 274 -24.96 14.44 -8.52
N ILE A 275 -23.83 13.74 -8.41
CA ILE A 275 -23.22 13.01 -9.51
C ILE A 275 -23.37 11.52 -9.20
N GLU A 276 -23.89 10.75 -10.14
CA GLU A 276 -23.77 9.30 -10.11
C GLU A 276 -22.62 8.87 -11.02
N VAL A 277 -21.73 8.08 -10.43
CA VAL A 277 -20.48 7.60 -10.98
C VAL A 277 -20.67 6.14 -11.38
N TYR A 278 -20.32 5.83 -12.63
CA TYR A 278 -20.42 4.52 -13.23
C TYR A 278 -19.03 4.05 -13.65
N PRO A 279 -18.40 3.14 -12.87
CA PRO A 279 -17.21 2.43 -13.33
C PRO A 279 -17.47 1.67 -14.63
N THR A 280 -16.39 1.27 -15.30
CA THR A 280 -16.45 0.50 -16.53
C THR A 280 -17.22 -0.81 -16.30
N GLY A 281 -18.13 -1.13 -17.21
CA GLY A 281 -19.01 -2.31 -17.12
C GLY A 281 -20.23 -2.15 -16.20
N VAL A 282 -20.25 -1.16 -15.30
CA VAL A 282 -21.39 -0.93 -14.38
C VAL A 282 -22.56 -0.30 -15.13
N LYS A 283 -23.73 -0.93 -15.13
CA LYS A 283 -24.89 -0.46 -15.89
C LYS A 283 -25.85 0.38 -15.05
N ASN A 284 -26.56 1.31 -15.70
CA ASN A 284 -27.73 1.95 -15.09
C ASN A 284 -28.82 0.90 -14.77
N PRO A 285 -29.19 0.71 -13.49
CA PRO A 285 -30.19 -0.28 -13.09
C PRO A 285 -31.62 0.06 -13.55
N LYS A 286 -31.86 1.29 -14.01
CA LYS A 286 -33.14 1.77 -14.54
C LYS A 286 -33.30 1.62 -16.05
N GLU A 287 -32.29 1.04 -16.71
CA GLU A 287 -32.06 0.93 -18.16
C GLU A 287 -30.85 1.77 -18.59
N ASP A 288 -29.93 1.14 -19.31
CA ASP A 288 -28.66 1.74 -19.69
C ASP A 288 -28.60 1.98 -21.20
N HIS A 289 -28.58 3.25 -21.57
CA HIS A 289 -28.47 3.71 -22.96
C HIS A 289 -27.06 4.22 -23.31
N SER A 290 -26.10 4.07 -22.41
CA SER A 290 -24.74 4.63 -22.55
C SER A 290 -23.70 3.60 -22.97
N ASP A 291 -22.47 4.03 -23.26
CA ASP A 291 -21.35 3.14 -23.56
C ASP A 291 -20.71 2.61 -22.27
N SER A 292 -21.13 1.42 -21.85
CA SER A 292 -20.61 0.78 -20.65
C SER A 292 -19.23 0.18 -20.76
N SER A 293 -18.54 0.32 -21.90
CA SER A 293 -17.14 -0.10 -22.02
C SER A 293 -16.15 0.92 -21.44
N GLN A 294 -16.67 2.05 -20.94
CA GLN A 294 -15.89 3.17 -20.42
C GLN A 294 -16.53 3.70 -19.12
N PRO A 295 -15.75 4.41 -18.27
CA PRO A 295 -16.33 5.08 -17.13
C PRO A 295 -17.23 6.23 -17.57
N ARG A 296 -18.29 6.49 -16.80
CA ARG A 296 -19.30 7.51 -17.10
C ARG A 296 -19.76 8.24 -15.86
N LEU A 297 -20.24 9.47 -16.05
CA LEU A 297 -20.91 10.26 -15.01
C LEU A 297 -22.29 10.72 -15.49
N VAL A 298 -23.22 10.87 -14.57
CA VAL A 298 -24.46 11.63 -14.79
C VAL A 298 -24.66 12.60 -13.64
N ALA A 299 -24.99 13.86 -13.94
CA ALA A 299 -25.32 14.86 -12.94
C ALA A 299 -26.83 15.14 -12.90
N GLY A 300 -27.40 15.21 -11.71
CA GLY A 300 -28.83 15.48 -11.55
C GLY A 300 -29.28 15.58 -10.10
N GLN A 301 -30.59 15.77 -9.92
CA GLN A 301 -31.26 15.72 -8.61
C GLN A 301 -31.86 14.34 -8.32
N GLN A 302 -32.15 13.58 -9.38
CA GLN A 302 -32.74 12.25 -9.34
C GLN A 302 -32.12 11.42 -10.47
N PHE A 303 -31.92 10.12 -10.23
CA PHE A 303 -31.31 9.19 -11.18
C PHE A 303 -32.35 8.20 -11.71
N THR A 304 -32.65 8.29 -13.01
CA THR A 304 -33.69 7.54 -13.74
C THR A 304 -33.08 6.88 -14.98
N ASP A 305 -33.89 6.34 -15.88
CA ASP A 305 -33.48 6.03 -17.25
C ASP A 305 -33.03 7.31 -17.98
N PHE A 306 -31.78 7.36 -18.39
CA PHE A 306 -31.20 8.54 -19.02
C PHE A 306 -30.88 8.27 -20.48
N PRO A 307 -31.18 9.18 -21.40
CA PRO A 307 -30.76 9.01 -22.79
C PRO A 307 -29.23 9.14 -22.91
N ALA A 308 -28.64 8.53 -23.93
CA ALA A 308 -27.19 8.40 -24.07
C ALA A 308 -26.44 9.75 -23.99
N GLU A 309 -27.03 10.82 -24.51
CA GLU A 309 -26.35 12.11 -24.62
C GLU A 309 -26.15 12.88 -23.31
N VAL A 310 -26.77 12.44 -22.20
CA VAL A 310 -26.55 13.09 -20.90
C VAL A 310 -25.41 12.49 -20.09
N TYR A 311 -24.91 11.32 -20.51
CA TYR A 311 -23.74 10.69 -19.89
C TYR A 311 -22.48 11.46 -20.29
N TYR A 312 -21.68 11.80 -19.29
CA TYR A 312 -20.38 12.40 -19.49
C TYR A 312 -19.32 11.30 -19.57
N TYR A 313 -18.38 11.48 -20.49
CA TYR A 313 -17.23 10.61 -20.70
C TYR A 313 -15.95 11.44 -20.59
N ARG A 314 -14.84 10.79 -20.24
CA ARG A 314 -13.54 11.45 -20.17
C ARG A 314 -13.12 11.94 -21.58
N LYS A 315 -12.60 13.16 -21.67
CA LYS A 315 -12.18 13.79 -22.93
C LYS A 315 -10.78 13.39 -23.37
#